data_AF-K9WTC3-F1
#
_entry.id   AF-K9WTC3-F1
#
_cell.length_a   1.000
_cell.length_b   1.000
_cell.length_c   1.000
_cell.angle_alpha   90.00
_cell.angle_beta   90.00
_cell.angle_gamma   90.00
#
_symmetry.space_group_name_H-M   'P 1'
#
loop_
_entity.id
_entity.type
_entity.pdbx_description
1 polymer ?
#
loop_
_entity_poly.entity_id
_entity_poly.type
_entity_poly.pdbx_seq_one_letter_code
_entity_poly.pdbx_strand_id
1 'polypeptide(L)'
;MTLYFYADETKFYLDNHDGTTTNAYGYGVLITRYSVEDTSVIIEALNNLRQDPDINKPEFIISDKRTLDRAYFHASDDSQNAHSHLCTAIREYIQGKFRYDYDDKNKYEDILTLSCLEFTCRNEPIVLVVEQRIDFQQPDADKWKEDAYRDIEKSLVKLPDSPAYFPEIKVEIKKKENAGLQVTDFILWAINRTKKKKPDTKWYDRLKFVSSSSFQIENNLFTGGEYILKQDLYENISYFRYPQSCFPLKDLPNNFLDLVDLYLFIEQQLLKIHCGVIPNHVLHLQDKLTKAVKNFNFTDKGQLNNTKIIQKIASIYIRLFDTFPLYQNLLEDDSSQWSKFLLSRKFASKLLFQEDSNVQIFCHQLVEYKLRNSSRG
;
A
#
# COMPACT_ATOMS: atom_id res chain seq x y z
N MET A 1 3.85 -15.07 5.12
CA MET A 1 3.63 -15.09 3.66
C MET A 1 3.90 -13.69 3.15
N THR A 2 4.55 -13.53 2.01
CA THR A 2 4.85 -12.21 1.41
C THR A 2 3.91 -11.97 0.24
N LEU A 3 3.47 -10.74 0.04
CA LEU A 3 2.68 -10.33 -1.13
C LEU A 3 3.56 -9.58 -2.12
N TYR A 4 3.25 -9.76 -3.41
CA TYR A 4 3.95 -9.12 -4.51
C TYR A 4 3.00 -8.20 -5.25
N PHE A 5 3.40 -6.94 -5.36
CA PHE A 5 2.68 -5.87 -6.01
C PHE A 5 3.51 -5.43 -7.22
N TYR A 6 2.94 -5.50 -8.41
CA TYR A 6 3.57 -5.03 -9.64
C TYR A 6 2.78 -3.84 -10.14
N ALA A 7 3.43 -2.69 -10.19
CA ALA A 7 2.77 -1.44 -10.46
C ALA A 7 3.36 -0.79 -11.72
N ASP A 8 2.47 -0.43 -12.64
CA ASP A 8 2.84 0.16 -13.91
C ASP A 8 1.88 1.30 -14.29
N GLU A 9 2.36 2.20 -15.15
CA GLU A 9 1.59 3.27 -15.74
C GLU A 9 1.64 3.19 -17.26
N THR A 10 0.53 3.55 -17.88
CA THR A 10 0.50 3.77 -19.33
C THR A 10 -0.23 5.06 -19.64
N LYS A 11 0.34 5.83 -20.55
CA LYS A 11 -0.37 6.93 -21.18
C LYS A 11 -1.31 6.38 -22.26
N PHE A 12 -2.52 6.90 -22.32
CA PHE A 12 -3.46 6.58 -23.39
C PHE A 12 -4.33 7.79 -23.75
N TYR A 13 -5.01 7.68 -24.88
CA TYR A 13 -5.84 8.73 -25.43
C TYR A 13 -7.31 8.35 -25.27
N LEU A 14 -8.07 9.22 -24.61
CA LEU A 14 -9.52 9.13 -24.49
C LEU A 14 -10.18 10.03 -25.53
N ASP A 15 -11.02 9.43 -26.36
CA ASP A 15 -11.86 10.17 -27.31
C ASP A 15 -13.07 10.75 -26.55
N ASN A 16 -13.15 12.06 -26.46
CA ASN A 16 -14.27 12.76 -25.85
C ASN A 16 -15.51 12.74 -26.76
N HIS A 17 -16.68 12.99 -26.15
CA HIS A 17 -17.95 13.08 -26.88
C HIS A 17 -17.97 14.20 -27.93
N ASP A 18 -17.21 15.27 -27.71
CA ASP A 18 -17.06 16.40 -28.64
C ASP A 18 -16.08 16.12 -29.80
N GLY A 19 -15.48 14.92 -29.85
CA GLY A 19 -14.52 14.53 -30.88
C GLY A 19 -13.08 14.97 -30.61
N THR A 20 -12.79 15.60 -29.46
CA THR A 20 -11.42 15.87 -29.03
C THR A 20 -10.80 14.64 -28.36
N THR A 21 -9.48 14.57 -28.30
CA THR A 21 -8.75 13.53 -27.55
C THR A 21 -8.08 14.13 -26.33
N THR A 22 -8.38 13.59 -25.16
CA THR A 22 -7.68 13.93 -23.91
C THR A 22 -6.59 12.92 -23.63
N ASN A 23 -5.43 13.40 -23.19
CA ASN A 23 -4.43 12.51 -22.59
C ASN A 23 -4.93 12.07 -21.23
N ALA A 24 -4.81 10.77 -20.96
CA ALA A 24 -5.07 10.18 -19.65
C ALA A 24 -3.90 9.29 -19.26
N TYR A 25 -3.64 9.21 -17.96
CA TYR A 25 -2.71 8.27 -17.37
C TYR A 25 -3.53 7.16 -16.73
N GLY A 26 -3.26 5.92 -17.13
CA GLY A 26 -3.81 4.75 -16.49
C GLY A 26 -2.74 4.15 -15.58
N TYR A 27 -3.15 3.80 -14.38
CA TYR A 27 -2.30 3.16 -13.38
C TYR A 27 -2.85 1.78 -13.09
N GLY A 28 -1.99 0.78 -13.05
CA GLY A 28 -2.36 -0.60 -12.80
C GLY A 28 -1.48 -1.21 -11.70
N VAL A 29 -2.09 -1.95 -10.79
CA VAL A 29 -1.40 -2.71 -9.75
C VAL A 29 -1.90 -4.16 -9.78
N LEU A 30 -1.02 -5.08 -10.13
CA LEU A 30 -1.25 -6.51 -9.98
C LEU A 30 -0.74 -6.97 -8.61
N ILE A 31 -1.62 -7.61 -7.83
CA ILE A 31 -1.34 -8.11 -6.49
C ILE A 31 -1.41 -9.62 -6.52
N THR A 32 -0.36 -10.28 -6.05
CA THR A 32 -0.22 -11.74 -6.08
C THR A 32 0.41 -12.27 -4.79
N ARG A 33 0.19 -13.55 -4.54
CA ARG A 33 0.77 -14.31 -3.41
C ARG A 33 2.13 -14.92 -3.72
N TYR A 34 2.44 -15.06 -5.01
CA TYR A 34 3.65 -15.66 -5.52
C TYR A 34 4.28 -14.69 -6.50
N SER A 35 5.60 -14.57 -6.46
CA SER A 35 6.35 -13.75 -7.41
C SER A 35 6.05 -14.22 -8.84
N VAL A 36 5.73 -13.29 -9.74
CA VAL A 36 5.50 -13.58 -11.16
C VAL A 36 6.78 -14.08 -11.82
N GLU A 37 7.94 -13.68 -11.33
CA GLU A 37 9.25 -14.11 -11.79
C GLU A 37 9.52 -15.59 -11.51
N ASP A 38 8.89 -16.13 -10.46
CA ASP A 38 8.94 -17.57 -10.14
C ASP A 38 7.93 -18.37 -10.97
N THR A 39 7.10 -17.72 -11.78
CA THR A 39 6.15 -18.38 -12.69
C THR A 39 6.75 -18.57 -14.08
N SER A 40 6.15 -19.48 -14.85
CA SER A 40 6.57 -19.75 -16.24
C SER A 40 5.94 -18.80 -17.27
N VAL A 41 5.19 -17.76 -16.86
CA VAL A 41 4.35 -16.94 -17.77
C VAL A 41 5.11 -16.45 -19.01
N ILE A 42 6.22 -15.75 -18.82
CA ILE A 42 6.96 -15.13 -19.92
C ILE A 42 7.70 -16.19 -20.74
N ILE A 43 8.35 -17.14 -20.06
CA ILE A 43 9.13 -18.20 -20.71
C ILE A 43 8.23 -19.06 -21.60
N GLU A 44 7.08 -19.46 -21.09
CA GLU A 44 6.12 -20.29 -21.81
C GLU A 44 5.46 -19.53 -22.96
N ALA A 45 5.06 -18.27 -22.75
CA ALA A 45 4.53 -17.45 -23.83
C ALA A 45 5.55 -17.28 -24.97
N LEU A 46 6.84 -17.06 -24.67
CA LEU A 46 7.89 -16.98 -25.68
C LEU A 46 8.14 -18.33 -26.38
N ASN A 47 8.12 -19.44 -25.64
CA ASN A 47 8.29 -20.77 -26.23
C ASN A 47 7.13 -21.13 -27.16
N ASN A 48 5.91 -20.82 -26.76
CA ASN A 48 4.73 -21.05 -27.61
C ASN A 48 4.76 -20.15 -28.85
N LEU A 49 5.18 -18.89 -28.71
CA LEU A 49 5.37 -17.98 -29.86
C LEU A 49 6.42 -18.52 -30.85
N ARG A 50 7.54 -19.08 -30.37
CA ARG A 50 8.58 -19.68 -31.23
C ARG A 50 8.07 -20.87 -32.04
N GLN A 51 7.12 -21.61 -31.49
CA GLN A 51 6.59 -22.84 -32.10
C GLN A 51 5.35 -22.57 -32.97
N ASP A 52 4.77 -21.37 -32.88
CA ASP A 52 3.56 -21.02 -33.61
C ASP A 52 3.85 -20.88 -35.12
N PRO A 53 3.18 -21.65 -36.00
CA PRO A 53 3.32 -21.50 -37.45
C PRO A 53 3.04 -20.09 -37.96
N ASP A 54 2.19 -19.33 -37.27
CA ASP A 54 1.79 -17.97 -37.62
C ASP A 54 2.95 -16.97 -37.54
N ILE A 55 4.06 -17.32 -36.87
CA ILE A 55 5.25 -16.46 -36.81
C ILE A 55 5.83 -16.15 -38.19
N ASN A 56 5.58 -17.00 -39.19
CA ASN A 56 6.07 -16.82 -40.56
C ASN A 56 5.10 -16.03 -41.44
N LYS A 57 3.93 -15.63 -40.93
CA LYS A 57 2.96 -14.83 -41.70
C LYS A 57 3.49 -13.42 -41.96
N PRO A 58 3.29 -12.85 -43.16
CA PRO A 58 3.81 -11.53 -43.51
C PRO A 58 3.46 -10.41 -42.51
N GLU A 59 2.27 -10.47 -41.91
CA GLU A 59 1.78 -9.50 -40.93
C GLU A 59 2.44 -9.59 -39.54
N PHE A 60 3.08 -10.71 -39.19
CA PHE A 60 3.64 -10.95 -37.85
C PHE A 60 5.15 -11.14 -37.84
N ILE A 61 5.76 -11.56 -38.95
CA ILE A 61 7.16 -12.01 -39.00
C ILE A 61 8.17 -10.99 -38.45
N ILE A 62 7.98 -9.70 -38.71
CA ILE A 62 8.91 -8.65 -38.24
C ILE A 62 8.70 -8.39 -36.74
N SER A 63 7.46 -8.24 -36.30
CA SER A 63 7.13 -7.90 -34.92
C SER A 63 7.39 -9.06 -33.97
N ASP A 64 6.99 -10.29 -34.32
CA ASP A 64 7.24 -11.48 -33.51
C ASP A 64 8.73 -11.81 -33.41
N LYS A 65 9.48 -11.68 -34.50
CA LYS A 65 10.95 -11.83 -34.45
C LYS A 65 11.56 -10.83 -33.48
N ARG A 66 11.13 -9.56 -33.51
CA ARG A 66 11.59 -8.53 -32.56
C ARG A 66 11.25 -8.88 -31.11
N THR A 67 10.03 -9.39 -30.84
CA THR A 67 9.62 -9.86 -29.51
C THR A 67 10.50 -11.01 -29.01
N LEU A 68 10.83 -11.96 -29.89
CA LEU A 68 11.70 -13.08 -29.56
C LEU A 68 13.16 -12.67 -29.35
N ASP A 69 13.69 -11.80 -30.20
CA ASP A 69 15.07 -11.31 -30.14
C ASP A 69 15.31 -10.51 -28.86
N ARG A 70 14.33 -9.70 -28.42
CA ARG A 70 14.42 -8.96 -27.15
C ARG A 70 14.11 -9.83 -25.92
N ALA A 71 13.45 -10.98 -26.10
CA ALA A 71 13.13 -11.96 -25.06
C ALA A 71 12.20 -11.47 -23.91
N TYR A 72 11.34 -10.50 -24.18
CA TYR A 72 10.27 -10.05 -23.27
C TYR A 72 9.10 -9.46 -24.10
N PHE A 73 7.93 -9.26 -23.49
CA PHE A 73 6.73 -8.70 -24.12
C PHE A 73 6.55 -7.19 -23.86
N HIS A 74 5.85 -6.50 -24.78
CA HIS A 74 5.60 -5.06 -24.72
C HIS A 74 4.23 -4.77 -25.34
N ALA A 75 3.29 -4.29 -24.53
CA ALA A 75 1.87 -4.29 -24.88
C ALA A 75 1.52 -3.42 -26.11
N SER A 76 2.30 -2.37 -26.41
CA SER A 76 2.07 -1.53 -27.61
C SER A 76 2.80 -2.00 -28.87
N ASP A 77 3.84 -2.81 -28.72
CA ASP A 77 4.83 -3.04 -29.78
C ASP A 77 4.74 -4.45 -30.38
N ASP A 78 4.09 -5.35 -29.66
CA ASP A 78 3.97 -6.74 -30.06
C ASP A 78 2.83 -6.97 -31.02
N SER A 79 2.98 -8.03 -31.80
CA SER A 79 1.95 -8.47 -32.73
C SER A 79 0.75 -9.03 -31.97
N GLN A 80 -0.37 -9.18 -32.68
CA GLN A 80 -1.52 -9.89 -32.13
C GLN A 80 -1.21 -11.38 -31.84
N ASN A 81 -0.26 -11.98 -32.55
CA ASN A 81 0.15 -13.36 -32.31
C ASN A 81 0.90 -13.49 -30.97
N ALA A 82 1.90 -12.65 -30.74
CA ALA A 82 2.61 -12.56 -29.47
C ALA A 82 1.68 -12.29 -28.27
N HIS A 83 0.76 -11.33 -28.40
CA HIS A 83 -0.27 -11.07 -27.37
C HIS A 83 -1.18 -12.27 -27.10
N SER A 84 -1.45 -13.11 -28.10
CA SER A 84 -2.24 -14.33 -27.95
C SER A 84 -1.61 -15.30 -26.96
N HIS A 85 -0.30 -15.51 -27.08
CA HIS A 85 0.47 -16.40 -26.20
C HIS A 85 0.63 -15.83 -24.80
N LEU A 86 0.96 -14.53 -24.69
CA LEU A 86 1.06 -13.87 -23.38
C LEU A 86 -0.27 -13.92 -22.62
N CYS A 87 -1.38 -13.57 -23.28
CA CYS A 87 -2.71 -13.60 -22.68
C CYS A 87 -3.09 -15.01 -22.18
N THR A 88 -2.74 -16.04 -22.95
CA THR A 88 -2.97 -17.44 -22.58
C THR A 88 -2.16 -17.83 -21.35
N ALA A 89 -0.87 -17.49 -21.32
CA ALA A 89 0.00 -17.76 -20.18
C ALA A 89 -0.43 -17.00 -18.91
N ILE A 90 -0.82 -15.73 -19.02
CA ILE A 90 -1.35 -14.95 -17.88
C ILE A 90 -2.56 -15.66 -17.28
N ARG A 91 -3.52 -16.05 -18.12
CA ARG A 91 -4.71 -16.78 -17.69
C ARG A 91 -4.37 -18.13 -17.04
N GLU A 92 -3.27 -18.76 -17.41
CA GLU A 92 -2.89 -20.10 -16.94
C GLU A 92 -2.02 -20.10 -15.69
N TYR A 93 -1.25 -19.05 -15.44
CA TYR A 93 -0.28 -19.06 -14.34
C TYR A 93 -0.50 -17.96 -13.31
N ILE A 94 -1.20 -16.87 -13.65
CA ILE A 94 -1.40 -15.76 -12.71
C ILE A 94 -2.66 -15.98 -11.88
N GLN A 95 -2.50 -15.82 -10.58
CA GLN A 95 -3.56 -15.78 -9.58
C GLN A 95 -3.38 -14.52 -8.74
N GLY A 96 -4.44 -13.72 -8.63
CA GLY A 96 -4.33 -12.47 -7.91
C GLY A 96 -5.45 -11.49 -8.19
N LYS A 97 -5.23 -10.26 -7.74
CA LYS A 97 -6.12 -9.13 -7.96
C LYS A 97 -5.41 -8.09 -8.80
N PHE A 98 -6.10 -7.56 -9.79
CA PHE A 98 -5.63 -6.42 -10.57
C PHE A 98 -6.52 -5.21 -10.27
N ARG A 99 -5.90 -4.13 -9.82
CA ARG A 99 -6.56 -2.85 -9.57
C ARG A 99 -6.06 -1.82 -10.56
N TYR A 100 -6.95 -0.95 -11.02
CA TYR A 100 -6.55 0.15 -11.89
C TYR A 100 -7.33 1.42 -11.58
N ASP A 101 -6.71 2.53 -11.92
CA ASP A 101 -7.31 3.86 -11.83
C ASP A 101 -6.83 4.75 -12.98
N TYR A 102 -7.47 5.89 -13.14
CA TYR A 102 -7.13 6.87 -14.15
C TYR A 102 -7.03 8.28 -13.56
N ASP A 103 -6.08 9.07 -14.06
CA ASP A 103 -5.94 10.48 -13.73
C ASP A 103 -5.65 11.32 -14.98
N ASP A 104 -6.03 12.60 -14.93
CA ASP A 104 -5.72 13.62 -15.93
C ASP A 104 -4.29 14.17 -15.77
N LYS A 105 -3.67 13.98 -14.61
CA LYS A 105 -2.31 14.40 -14.29
C LYS A 105 -1.37 13.20 -14.22
N ASN A 106 -0.17 13.39 -14.77
CA ASN A 106 0.92 12.46 -14.55
C ASN A 106 1.47 12.68 -13.14
N LYS A 107 1.08 11.84 -12.19
CA LYS A 107 1.80 11.75 -10.93
C LYS A 107 2.09 10.29 -10.69
N TYR A 108 3.34 9.92 -10.89
CA TYR A 108 3.85 8.60 -10.57
C TYR A 108 3.54 8.19 -9.10
N GLU A 109 3.41 9.18 -8.20
CA GLU A 109 2.95 8.99 -6.82
C GLU A 109 1.53 8.38 -6.71
N ASP A 110 0.68 8.50 -7.73
CA ASP A 110 -0.67 7.95 -7.76
C ASP A 110 -0.67 6.43 -7.96
N ILE A 111 0.29 5.87 -8.72
CA ILE A 111 0.52 4.40 -8.81
C ILE A 111 0.77 3.83 -7.42
N LEU A 112 1.62 4.53 -6.68
CA LEU A 112 2.03 4.12 -5.35
C LEU A 112 0.83 4.27 -4.38
N THR A 113 0.06 5.34 -4.49
CA THR A 113 -1.18 5.55 -3.73
C THR A 113 -2.23 4.47 -4.01
N LEU A 114 -2.38 4.02 -5.24
CA LEU A 114 -3.28 2.91 -5.59
C LEU A 114 -2.85 1.61 -4.89
N SER A 115 -1.55 1.40 -4.72
CA SER A 115 -0.97 0.29 -3.97
C SER A 115 -1.23 0.41 -2.45
N CYS A 116 -1.38 1.63 -1.91
CA CYS A 116 -1.63 1.88 -0.48
C CYS A 116 -2.90 1.25 0.07
N LEU A 117 -3.98 1.27 -0.70
CA LEU A 117 -5.29 0.87 -0.22
C LEU A 117 -5.36 -0.59 0.20
N GLU A 118 -4.44 -1.42 -0.29
CA GLU A 118 -4.42 -2.86 -0.03
C GLU A 118 -3.53 -3.28 1.13
N PHE A 119 -2.52 -2.48 1.47
CA PHE A 119 -1.62 -2.84 2.57
C PHE A 119 -2.09 -2.32 3.93
N THR A 120 -2.94 -1.30 3.97
CA THR A 120 -3.51 -0.78 5.23
C THR A 120 -4.33 -1.82 5.98
N CYS A 121 -4.88 -2.80 5.26
CA CYS A 121 -5.70 -3.88 5.77
C CYS A 121 -4.92 -5.18 6.03
N ARG A 122 -3.58 -5.18 5.91
CA ARG A 122 -2.77 -6.39 5.86
C ARG A 122 -1.48 -6.28 6.65
N ASN A 123 -1.09 -7.40 7.27
CA ASN A 123 0.12 -7.47 8.11
C ASN A 123 1.26 -8.25 7.42
N GLU A 124 0.99 -8.84 6.27
CA GLU A 124 1.97 -9.56 5.46
C GLU A 124 3.02 -8.60 4.89
N PRO A 125 4.31 -8.98 4.90
CA PRO A 125 5.35 -8.24 4.17
C PRO A 125 5.02 -8.09 2.69
N ILE A 126 5.46 -6.98 2.10
CA ILE A 126 5.14 -6.59 0.72
C ILE A 126 6.41 -6.30 -0.06
N VAL A 127 6.48 -6.86 -1.26
CA VAL A 127 7.43 -6.47 -2.29
C VAL A 127 6.67 -5.69 -3.36
N LEU A 128 6.93 -4.39 -3.43
CA LEU A 128 6.35 -3.49 -4.43
C LEU A 128 7.37 -3.28 -5.56
N VAL A 129 7.11 -3.90 -6.70
CA VAL A 129 7.91 -3.78 -7.92
C VAL A 129 7.31 -2.67 -8.79
N VAL A 130 8.12 -1.67 -9.11
CA VAL A 130 7.71 -0.52 -9.93
C VAL A 130 8.64 -0.35 -11.13
N GLU A 131 8.09 0.10 -12.26
CA GLU A 131 8.89 0.34 -13.46
C GLU A 131 9.86 1.53 -13.27
N GLN A 132 11.12 1.34 -13.65
CA GLN A 132 12.16 2.35 -13.62
C GLN A 132 11.82 3.53 -14.54
N ARG A 133 11.60 4.70 -13.96
CA ARG A 133 11.51 5.98 -14.66
C ARG A 133 12.80 6.79 -14.46
N ILE A 134 13.06 7.75 -15.37
CA ILE A 134 14.29 8.57 -15.36
C ILE A 134 14.40 9.37 -14.05
N ASP A 135 13.26 9.82 -13.53
CA ASP A 135 13.09 10.75 -12.42
C ASP A 135 12.60 10.07 -11.12
N PHE A 136 12.52 8.73 -11.09
CA PHE A 136 12.12 7.99 -9.88
C PHE A 136 13.24 7.07 -9.39
N GLN A 137 13.76 7.35 -8.19
CA GLN A 137 14.87 6.63 -7.59
C GLN A 137 14.50 6.05 -6.22
N GLN A 138 15.36 5.20 -5.67
CA GLN A 138 15.12 4.56 -4.37
C GLN A 138 14.81 5.55 -3.22
N PRO A 139 15.46 6.72 -3.11
CA PRO A 139 15.11 7.70 -2.09
C PRO A 139 13.67 8.23 -2.21
N ASP A 140 13.14 8.33 -3.42
CA ASP A 140 11.76 8.76 -3.66
C ASP A 140 10.77 7.69 -3.18
N ALA A 141 11.07 6.42 -3.46
CA ALA A 141 10.30 5.29 -2.94
C ALA A 141 10.31 5.22 -1.41
N ASP A 142 11.46 5.45 -0.76
CA ASP A 142 11.56 5.46 0.70
C ASP A 142 10.81 6.64 1.32
N LYS A 143 10.88 7.81 0.68
CA LYS A 143 10.10 8.99 1.08
C LYS A 143 8.61 8.71 0.96
N TRP A 144 8.15 8.21 -0.19
CA TRP A 144 6.76 7.86 -0.42
C TRP A 144 6.24 6.87 0.62
N LYS A 145 6.99 5.80 0.91
CA LYS A 145 6.61 4.80 1.94
C LYS A 145 6.37 5.46 3.30
N GLU A 146 7.23 6.39 3.72
CA GLU A 146 7.05 7.12 4.97
C GLU A 146 5.93 8.17 4.90
N ASP A 147 5.65 8.76 3.73
CA ASP A 147 4.47 9.60 3.52
C ASP A 147 3.17 8.77 3.64
N ALA A 148 3.10 7.61 2.99
CA ALA A 148 1.96 6.70 3.06
C ALA A 148 1.66 6.25 4.49
N TYR A 149 2.68 5.85 5.26
CA TYR A 149 2.49 5.54 6.67
C TYR A 149 1.99 6.75 7.48
N ARG A 150 2.47 7.96 7.20
CA ARG A 150 2.01 9.17 7.89
C ARG A 150 0.55 9.49 7.59
N ASP A 151 0.09 9.23 6.37
CA ASP A 151 -1.32 9.44 6.00
C ASP A 151 -2.23 8.45 6.72
N ILE A 152 -1.82 7.20 6.83
CA ILE A 152 -2.51 6.18 7.64
C ILE A 152 -2.55 6.63 9.10
N GLU A 153 -1.42 7.00 9.69
CA GLU A 153 -1.32 7.47 11.07
C GLU A 153 -2.28 8.63 11.37
N LYS A 154 -2.38 9.61 10.48
CA LYS A 154 -3.28 10.77 10.62
C LYS A 154 -4.75 10.41 10.44
N SER A 155 -5.06 9.44 9.58
CA SER A 155 -6.45 9.00 9.34
C SER A 155 -7.12 8.44 10.60
N LEU A 156 -6.33 7.88 11.52
CA LEU A 156 -6.81 7.21 12.74
C LEU A 156 -7.43 8.15 13.79
N VAL A 157 -7.20 9.47 13.71
CA VAL A 157 -7.99 10.42 14.55
C VAL A 157 -9.46 10.38 14.14
N LYS A 158 -9.73 10.27 12.83
CA LYS A 158 -11.08 10.27 12.27
C LYS A 158 -11.70 8.88 12.25
N LEU A 159 -10.88 7.84 12.11
CA LEU A 159 -11.29 6.43 12.03
C LEU A 159 -10.62 5.57 13.13
N PRO A 160 -10.83 5.88 14.43
CA PRO A 160 -10.15 5.18 15.53
C PRO A 160 -10.60 3.72 15.70
N ASP A 161 -11.75 3.37 15.13
CA ASP A 161 -12.38 2.05 15.12
C ASP A 161 -11.86 1.11 14.03
N SER A 162 -11.10 1.65 13.08
CA SER A 162 -10.54 0.90 11.96
C SER A 162 -9.15 0.39 12.30
N PRO A 163 -8.88 -0.94 12.26
CA PRO A 163 -7.52 -1.46 12.35
C PRO A 163 -6.64 -0.87 11.24
N ALA A 164 -5.38 -0.60 11.56
CA ALA A 164 -4.42 -0.08 10.60
C ALA A 164 -3.07 -0.77 10.77
N TYR A 165 -2.69 -1.52 9.75
CA TYR A 165 -1.45 -2.27 9.72
C TYR A 165 -0.36 -1.50 9.01
N PHE A 166 0.89 -1.75 9.42
CA PHE A 166 2.08 -1.11 8.88
C PHE A 166 3.09 -2.19 8.46
N PRO A 167 2.75 -3.03 7.46
CA PRO A 167 3.59 -4.14 7.03
C PRO A 167 4.93 -3.65 6.50
N GLU A 168 5.96 -4.50 6.50
CA GLU A 168 7.22 -4.17 5.84
C GLU A 168 7.00 -4.01 4.33
N ILE A 169 7.37 -2.84 3.77
CA ILE A 169 7.28 -2.57 2.33
C ILE A 169 8.70 -2.44 1.77
N LYS A 170 9.09 -3.42 0.95
CA LYS A 170 10.29 -3.40 0.13
C LYS A 170 9.92 -2.91 -1.27
N VAL A 171 10.39 -1.73 -1.65
CA VAL A 171 10.20 -1.22 -3.01
C VAL A 171 11.38 -1.62 -3.87
N GLU A 172 11.11 -2.24 -5.02
CA GLU A 172 12.09 -2.62 -6.02
C GLU A 172 11.83 -1.89 -7.33
N ILE A 173 12.76 -1.04 -7.74
CA ILE A 173 12.72 -0.34 -9.03
C ILE A 173 13.34 -1.27 -10.08
N LYS A 174 12.53 -1.72 -11.05
CA LYS A 174 12.94 -2.67 -12.08
C LYS A 174 12.68 -2.13 -13.48
N LYS A 175 13.41 -2.64 -14.45
CA LYS A 175 13.14 -2.35 -15.86
C LYS A 175 11.99 -3.22 -16.40
N LYS A 176 11.51 -2.86 -17.59
CA LYS A 176 10.35 -3.48 -18.26
C LYS A 176 10.53 -4.96 -18.59
N GLU A 177 11.76 -5.50 -18.55
CA GLU A 177 12.02 -6.94 -18.68
C GLU A 177 11.54 -7.75 -17.47
N ASN A 178 11.14 -7.10 -16.37
CA ASN A 178 10.52 -7.78 -15.24
C ASN A 178 9.20 -8.45 -15.64
N ALA A 179 9.02 -9.73 -15.29
CA ALA A 179 7.87 -10.50 -15.72
C ALA A 179 6.54 -9.94 -15.19
N GLY A 180 6.48 -9.53 -13.92
CA GLY A 180 5.25 -8.98 -13.35
C GLY A 180 4.90 -7.60 -13.91
N LEU A 181 5.90 -6.77 -14.25
CA LEU A 181 5.65 -5.52 -14.97
C LEU A 181 5.07 -5.76 -16.37
N GLN A 182 5.60 -6.73 -17.12
CA GLN A 182 5.05 -7.09 -18.45
C GLN A 182 3.59 -7.56 -18.37
N VAL A 183 3.25 -8.36 -17.37
CA VAL A 183 1.87 -8.81 -17.13
C VAL A 183 0.98 -7.62 -16.77
N THR A 184 1.44 -6.75 -15.89
CA THR A 184 0.71 -5.56 -15.44
C THR A 184 0.43 -4.61 -16.60
N ASP A 185 1.46 -4.31 -17.41
CA ASP A 185 1.37 -3.50 -18.64
C ASP A 185 0.32 -4.08 -19.60
N PHE A 186 0.40 -5.39 -19.88
CA PHE A 186 -0.52 -6.04 -20.80
C PHE A 186 -1.98 -6.01 -20.32
N ILE A 187 -2.22 -6.26 -19.04
CA ILE A 187 -3.57 -6.20 -18.45
C ILE A 187 -4.11 -4.77 -18.52
N LEU A 188 -3.31 -3.79 -18.09
CA LEU A 188 -3.69 -2.38 -18.11
C LEU A 188 -4.00 -1.91 -19.54
N TRP A 189 -3.15 -2.27 -20.49
CA TRP A 189 -3.34 -2.01 -21.91
C TRP A 189 -4.64 -2.63 -22.43
N ALA A 190 -4.91 -3.89 -22.11
CA ALA A 190 -6.14 -4.58 -22.54
C ALA A 190 -7.39 -3.89 -22.00
N ILE A 191 -7.39 -3.46 -20.73
CA ILE A 191 -8.50 -2.71 -20.12
C ILE A 191 -8.68 -1.36 -20.81
N ASN A 192 -7.60 -0.61 -21.06
CA ASN A 192 -7.68 0.72 -21.68
C ASN A 192 -8.27 0.70 -23.08
N ARG A 193 -8.08 -0.40 -23.83
CA ARG A 193 -8.69 -0.58 -25.16
C ARG A 193 -10.21 -0.70 -25.11
N THR A 194 -10.78 -1.17 -24.00
CA THR A 194 -12.24 -1.23 -23.81
C THR A 194 -12.87 0.15 -23.60
N LYS A 195 -12.05 1.15 -23.23
CA LYS A 195 -12.50 2.51 -22.90
C LYS A 195 -12.42 3.50 -24.06
N LYS A 196 -11.95 3.06 -25.22
CA LYS A 196 -11.91 3.89 -26.45
C LYS A 196 -13.30 4.11 -27.02
N LYS A 197 -13.50 5.15 -27.85
CA LYS A 197 -14.78 5.40 -28.54
C LYS A 197 -15.22 4.25 -29.44
N LYS A 198 -14.26 3.53 -30.02
CA LYS A 198 -14.46 2.21 -30.63
C LYS A 198 -13.78 1.17 -29.74
N PRO A 199 -14.49 0.57 -28.77
CA PRO A 199 -13.92 -0.41 -27.86
C PRO A 199 -13.35 -1.61 -28.60
N ASP A 200 -12.17 -2.05 -28.19
CA ASP A 200 -11.63 -3.37 -28.55
C ASP A 200 -11.56 -4.22 -27.28
N THR A 201 -12.53 -5.13 -27.13
CA THR A 201 -12.67 -6.01 -25.95
C THR A 201 -11.97 -7.35 -26.11
N LYS A 202 -11.42 -7.67 -27.30
CA LYS A 202 -10.86 -8.99 -27.63
C LYS A 202 -9.88 -9.50 -26.57
N TRP A 203 -8.98 -8.63 -26.11
CA TRP A 203 -7.94 -9.00 -25.14
C TRP A 203 -8.50 -9.09 -23.71
N TYR A 204 -9.35 -8.14 -23.36
CA TYR A 204 -10.07 -8.14 -22.08
C TYR A 204 -10.89 -9.43 -21.89
N ASP A 205 -11.67 -9.81 -22.89
CA ASP A 205 -12.53 -11.01 -22.84
C ASP A 205 -11.69 -12.30 -22.75
N ARG A 206 -10.53 -12.33 -23.40
CA ARG A 206 -9.63 -13.50 -23.38
C ARG A 206 -8.91 -13.71 -22.05
N LEU A 207 -8.67 -12.64 -21.29
CA LEU A 207 -8.07 -12.71 -19.95
C LEU A 207 -9.02 -13.37 -18.94
N LYS A 208 -10.33 -13.42 -19.24
CA LYS A 208 -11.38 -14.05 -18.41
C LYS A 208 -11.38 -13.54 -16.97
N PHE A 209 -11.29 -12.23 -16.79
CA PHE A 209 -11.42 -11.59 -15.48
C PHE A 209 -12.80 -11.85 -14.86
N VAL A 210 -12.81 -11.96 -13.53
CA VAL A 210 -14.04 -11.77 -12.75
C VAL A 210 -14.02 -10.34 -12.24
N SER A 211 -14.96 -9.52 -12.71
CA SER A 211 -15.12 -8.15 -12.18
C SER A 211 -15.52 -8.23 -10.71
N SER A 212 -14.74 -7.56 -9.85
CA SER A 212 -15.02 -7.46 -8.43
C SER A 212 -15.75 -6.16 -8.11
N SER A 213 -15.21 -5.03 -8.57
CA SER A 213 -15.80 -3.71 -8.37
C SER A 213 -15.37 -2.73 -9.46
N SER A 214 -16.19 -1.69 -9.66
CA SER A 214 -15.87 -0.56 -10.53
C SER A 214 -16.43 0.70 -9.92
N PHE A 215 -15.72 1.81 -10.07
CA PHE A 215 -16.21 3.12 -9.66
C PHE A 215 -16.03 4.13 -10.80
N GLN A 216 -16.78 5.22 -10.72
CA GLN A 216 -16.76 6.30 -11.70
C GLN A 216 -16.65 7.61 -10.94
N ILE A 217 -15.72 8.46 -11.35
CA ILE A 217 -15.59 9.82 -10.81
C ILE A 217 -16.64 10.71 -11.51
N GLU A 218 -17.20 11.69 -10.78
CA GLU A 218 -18.19 12.64 -11.29
C GLU A 218 -17.73 13.26 -12.63
N ASN A 219 -18.69 13.43 -13.56
CA ASN A 219 -18.50 13.82 -14.98
C ASN A 219 -18.09 12.71 -15.97
N ASN A 220 -18.15 11.43 -15.58
CA ASN A 220 -18.00 10.27 -16.46
C ASN A 220 -16.63 10.10 -17.17
N LEU A 221 -15.62 10.93 -16.88
CA LEU A 221 -14.37 10.93 -17.64
C LEU A 221 -13.44 9.77 -17.25
N PHE A 222 -13.49 9.30 -16.00
CA PHE A 222 -12.55 8.31 -15.46
C PHE A 222 -13.25 7.25 -14.62
N THR A 223 -12.92 5.98 -14.86
CA THR A 223 -13.44 4.82 -14.11
C THR A 223 -12.31 3.94 -13.61
N GLY A 224 -12.04 3.89 -12.31
CA GLY A 224 -11.19 2.84 -11.74
C GLY A 224 -11.96 1.55 -11.47
N GLY A 225 -11.25 0.49 -11.13
CA GLY A 225 -11.89 -0.79 -10.83
C GLY A 225 -10.93 -1.88 -10.38
N GLU A 226 -11.52 -3.04 -10.09
CA GLU A 226 -10.83 -4.21 -9.58
C GLU A 226 -11.31 -5.47 -10.29
N TYR A 227 -10.34 -6.28 -10.70
CA TYR A 227 -10.53 -7.58 -11.35
C TYR A 227 -9.82 -8.68 -10.56
N ILE A 228 -10.42 -9.86 -10.54
CA ILE A 228 -9.82 -11.07 -9.97
C ILE A 228 -9.35 -11.98 -11.09
N LEU A 229 -8.11 -12.47 -10.98
CA LEU A 229 -7.52 -13.50 -11.83
C LEU A 229 -7.60 -14.85 -11.13
N LYS A 230 -8.41 -15.76 -11.70
CA LYS A 230 -8.73 -17.13 -11.23
C LYS A 230 -9.36 -17.25 -9.85
N GLN A 231 -8.64 -16.83 -8.81
CA GLN A 231 -9.05 -17.00 -7.42
C GLN A 231 -8.72 -15.74 -6.64
N ASP A 232 -9.61 -15.40 -5.73
CA ASP A 232 -9.46 -14.22 -4.93
C ASP A 232 -8.39 -14.39 -3.84
N LEU A 233 -7.66 -13.31 -3.54
CA LEU A 233 -6.65 -13.31 -2.49
C LEU A 233 -7.27 -13.35 -1.08
N TYR A 234 -8.59 -13.13 -0.95
CA TYR A 234 -9.27 -12.85 0.32
C TYR A 234 -10.12 -13.99 0.88
N GLU A 235 -10.12 -15.20 0.29
CA GLU A 235 -11.04 -16.29 0.71
C GLU A 235 -10.95 -16.69 2.20
N ASN A 236 -9.95 -16.22 2.97
CA ASN A 236 -9.82 -16.49 4.41
C ASN A 236 -9.29 -15.31 5.26
N ILE A 237 -9.44 -14.05 4.82
CA ILE A 237 -9.03 -12.92 5.68
C ILE A 237 -10.08 -12.68 6.75
N SER A 238 -9.81 -13.16 7.97
CA SER A 238 -10.53 -12.72 9.16
C SER A 238 -10.15 -11.26 9.42
N TYR A 239 -11.03 -10.34 9.03
CA TYR A 239 -10.90 -8.95 9.44
C TYR A 239 -11.07 -8.91 10.95
N PHE A 240 -9.96 -8.72 11.67
CA PHE A 240 -10.02 -8.43 13.09
C PHE A 240 -10.88 -7.18 13.28
N ARG A 241 -11.86 -7.25 14.18
CA ARG A 241 -12.70 -6.12 14.57
C ARG A 241 -12.56 -5.94 16.07
N TYR A 242 -12.37 -4.70 16.49
CA TYR A 242 -12.44 -4.37 17.91
C TYR A 242 -13.84 -4.72 18.47
N PRO A 243 -13.95 -5.04 19.78
CA PRO A 243 -15.25 -5.33 20.39
C PRO A 243 -16.24 -4.18 20.19
N GLN A 244 -17.44 -4.50 19.69
CA GLN A 244 -18.49 -3.51 19.40
C GLN A 244 -18.93 -2.75 20.65
N SER A 245 -18.81 -3.36 21.84
CA SER A 245 -19.11 -2.77 23.13
C SER A 245 -18.26 -1.53 23.46
N CYS A 246 -17.14 -1.32 22.76
CA CYS A 246 -16.25 -0.18 22.97
C CYS A 246 -16.66 1.06 22.15
N PHE A 247 -17.68 0.97 21.30
CA PHE A 247 -18.09 2.02 20.39
C PHE A 247 -19.50 2.57 20.70
N PRO A 248 -19.74 3.89 20.53
CA PRO A 248 -18.79 4.90 20.04
C PRO A 248 -17.67 5.17 21.07
N LEU A 249 -16.45 5.33 20.58
CA LEU A 249 -15.30 5.58 21.45
C LEU A 249 -15.46 6.96 22.11
N LYS A 250 -15.26 7.02 23.43
CA LYS A 250 -15.32 8.28 24.19
C LYS A 250 -14.39 9.35 23.60
N ASP A 251 -14.74 10.60 23.86
CA ASP A 251 -13.82 11.69 23.58
C ASP A 251 -12.56 11.63 24.45
N LEU A 252 -11.50 12.22 23.92
CA LEU A 252 -10.26 12.34 24.69
C LEU A 252 -10.53 13.19 25.94
N PRO A 253 -9.91 12.86 27.09
CA PRO A 253 -10.10 13.63 28.29
C PRO A 253 -9.59 15.06 28.10
N ASN A 254 -10.29 16.02 28.70
CA ASN A 254 -9.89 17.44 28.66
C ASN A 254 -8.91 17.82 29.77
N ASN A 255 -8.69 16.92 30.75
CA ASN A 255 -7.75 17.15 31.85
C ASN A 255 -6.32 16.74 31.46
N PHE A 256 -5.35 17.58 31.81
CA PHE A 256 -3.94 17.34 31.50
C PHE A 256 -3.39 16.03 32.11
N LEU A 257 -3.73 15.71 33.36
CA LEU A 257 -3.23 14.51 34.04
C LEU A 257 -3.73 13.23 33.38
N ASP A 258 -5.00 13.19 32.98
CA ASP A 258 -5.56 12.03 32.25
C ASP A 258 -4.86 11.83 30.89
N LEU A 259 -4.49 12.92 30.19
CA LEU A 259 -3.71 12.85 28.96
C LEU A 259 -2.26 12.40 29.21
N VAL A 260 -1.66 12.82 30.32
CA VAL A 260 -0.36 12.31 30.77
C VAL A 260 -0.44 10.81 31.05
N ASP A 261 -1.50 10.33 31.70
CA ASP A 261 -1.70 8.91 31.98
C ASP A 261 -1.84 8.07 30.69
N LEU A 262 -2.53 8.59 29.67
CA LEU A 262 -2.58 7.96 28.35
C LEU A 262 -1.19 7.93 27.68
N TYR A 263 -0.41 9.01 27.81
CA TYR A 263 0.94 9.06 27.27
C TYR A 263 1.89 8.08 27.97
N LEU A 264 1.88 8.03 29.30
CA LEU A 264 2.69 7.09 30.07
C LEU A 264 2.27 5.64 29.77
N PHE A 265 0.99 5.39 29.54
CA PHE A 265 0.51 4.10 29.08
C PHE A 265 1.11 3.71 27.72
N ILE A 266 1.18 4.64 26.75
CA ILE A 266 1.85 4.42 25.46
C ILE A 266 3.30 3.97 25.67
N GLU A 267 4.07 4.70 26.48
CA GLU A 267 5.48 4.37 26.75
C GLU A 267 5.63 3.01 27.44
N GLN A 268 4.76 2.69 28.39
CA GLN A 268 4.75 1.39 29.05
C GLN A 268 4.51 0.23 28.05
N GLN A 269 3.58 0.37 27.10
CA GLN A 269 3.35 -0.66 26.10
C GLN A 269 4.56 -0.82 25.16
N LEU A 270 5.16 0.28 24.72
CA LEU A 270 6.37 0.26 23.90
C LEU A 270 7.54 -0.40 24.64
N LEU A 271 7.73 -0.10 25.94
CA LEU A 271 8.75 -0.73 26.75
C LEU A 271 8.54 -2.25 26.88
N LYS A 272 7.29 -2.68 27.09
CA LYS A 272 6.95 -4.11 27.16
C LYS A 272 7.30 -4.84 25.87
N ILE A 273 7.01 -4.26 24.70
CA ILE A 273 7.41 -4.84 23.42
C ILE A 273 8.93 -4.89 23.32
N HIS A 274 9.62 -3.78 23.65
CA HIS A 274 11.07 -3.68 23.51
C HIS A 274 11.82 -4.72 24.36
N CYS A 275 11.33 -5.02 25.56
CA CYS A 275 11.89 -6.04 26.44
C CYS A 275 11.43 -7.47 26.10
N GLY A 276 10.43 -7.63 25.22
CA GLY A 276 9.86 -8.92 24.84
C GLY A 276 10.46 -9.52 23.56
N VAL A 277 9.90 -10.65 23.13
CA VAL A 277 10.23 -11.26 21.84
C VAL A 277 9.43 -10.55 20.75
N ILE A 278 10.11 -9.97 19.77
CA ILE A 278 9.49 -9.29 18.63
C ILE A 278 9.28 -10.31 17.50
N PRO A 279 8.03 -10.52 17.03
CA PRO A 279 7.73 -11.38 15.89
C PRO A 279 8.40 -10.91 14.61
N ASN A 280 8.70 -11.85 13.70
CA ASN A 280 9.39 -11.57 12.45
C ASN A 280 8.72 -10.48 11.60
N HIS A 281 7.38 -10.46 11.54
CA HIS A 281 6.62 -9.49 10.73
C HIS A 281 6.65 -8.05 11.28
N VAL A 282 7.25 -7.82 12.46
CA VAL A 282 7.39 -6.50 13.11
C VAL A 282 8.85 -6.05 13.19
N LEU A 283 9.81 -6.89 12.80
CA LEU A 283 11.24 -6.62 12.97
C LEU A 283 11.68 -5.33 12.25
N HIS A 284 11.07 -4.98 11.12
CA HIS A 284 11.33 -3.73 10.39
C HIS A 284 11.06 -2.46 11.23
N LEU A 285 10.30 -2.56 12.32
CA LEU A 285 10.03 -1.47 13.25
C LEU A 285 10.96 -1.46 14.48
N GLN A 286 11.80 -2.48 14.68
CA GLN A 286 12.62 -2.66 15.89
C GLN A 286 13.59 -1.49 16.14
N ASP A 287 14.24 -0.99 15.09
CA ASP A 287 15.16 0.14 15.19
C ASP A 287 14.43 1.42 15.61
N LYS A 288 13.23 1.65 15.07
CA LYS A 288 12.38 2.80 15.42
C LYS A 288 11.89 2.68 16.87
N LEU A 289 11.48 1.49 17.28
CA LEU A 289 11.10 1.18 18.67
C LEU A 289 12.26 1.45 19.63
N THR A 290 13.44 0.91 19.35
CA THR A 290 14.64 1.08 20.18
C THR A 290 15.02 2.56 20.31
N LYS A 291 14.94 3.32 19.21
CA LYS A 291 15.16 4.77 19.22
C LYS A 291 14.09 5.49 20.04
N ALA A 292 12.83 5.09 19.96
CA ALA A 292 11.76 5.69 20.76
C ALA A 292 11.95 5.45 22.26
N VAL A 293 12.22 4.22 22.68
CA VAL A 293 12.45 3.85 24.09
C VAL A 293 13.63 4.61 24.70
N LYS A 294 14.73 4.75 23.95
CA LYS A 294 15.90 5.55 24.39
C LYS A 294 15.57 7.03 24.66
N ASN A 295 14.44 7.54 24.16
CA ASN A 295 14.05 8.93 24.31
C ASN A 295 12.91 9.17 25.34
N PHE A 296 12.51 8.16 26.12
CA PHE A 296 11.48 8.35 27.17
C PHE A 296 11.90 9.33 28.27
N ASN A 297 13.20 9.36 28.56
CA ASN A 297 13.81 10.31 29.47
C ASN A 297 14.29 11.51 28.65
N PHE A 298 13.46 12.55 28.60
CA PHE A 298 13.83 13.81 27.94
C PHE A 298 15.12 14.35 28.57
N THR A 299 16.20 14.31 27.80
CA THR A 299 17.41 15.08 28.12
C THR A 299 17.15 16.55 27.76
N ASP A 300 17.69 17.53 28.49
CA ASP A 300 17.54 19.01 28.37
C ASP A 300 17.73 19.65 26.97
N LYS A 301 17.79 18.85 25.90
CA LYS A 301 17.67 19.27 24.50
C LYS A 301 16.37 20.06 24.33
N GLY A 302 16.49 21.30 23.85
CA GLY A 302 15.44 22.33 23.87
C GLY A 302 14.05 21.90 23.37
N GLN A 303 13.03 22.66 23.78
CA GLN A 303 11.59 22.37 23.65
C GLN A 303 11.15 21.82 22.27
N LEU A 304 11.60 22.43 21.17
CA LEU A 304 11.20 22.04 19.81
C LEU A 304 11.69 20.63 19.41
N ASN A 305 12.76 20.14 20.03
CA ASN A 305 13.24 18.78 19.84
C ASN A 305 12.36 17.76 20.59
N ASN A 306 11.82 18.14 21.75
CA ASN A 306 11.00 17.26 22.58
C ASN A 306 9.62 16.99 21.97
N THR A 307 8.97 17.97 21.35
CA THR A 307 7.73 17.72 20.58
C THR A 307 7.96 16.67 19.49
N LYS A 308 9.06 16.79 18.73
CA LYS A 308 9.41 15.81 17.68
C LYS A 308 9.68 14.42 18.26
N ILE A 309 10.23 14.35 19.48
CA ILE A 309 10.43 13.08 20.19
C ILE A 309 9.09 12.45 20.57
N ILE A 310 8.18 13.22 21.19
CA ILE A 310 6.83 12.78 21.56
C ILE A 310 6.09 12.25 20.34
N GLN A 311 6.19 12.96 19.22
CA GLN A 311 5.59 12.56 17.94
C GLN A 311 6.18 11.25 17.40
N LYS A 312 7.50 11.07 17.49
CA LYS A 312 8.14 9.79 17.09
C LYS A 312 7.69 8.63 17.98
N ILE A 313 7.50 8.86 19.28
CA ILE A 313 6.98 7.87 20.23
C ILE A 313 5.52 7.52 19.89
N ALA A 314 4.69 8.53 19.63
CA ALA A 314 3.30 8.33 19.22
C ALA A 314 3.18 7.58 17.88
N SER A 315 3.99 7.96 16.88
CA SER A 315 4.05 7.31 15.57
C SER A 315 4.41 5.82 15.71
N ILE A 316 5.47 5.47 16.44
CA ILE A 316 5.85 4.06 16.60
C ILE A 316 4.79 3.26 17.37
N TYR A 317 4.11 3.87 18.34
CA TYR A 317 3.01 3.23 19.07
C TYR A 317 1.85 2.89 18.14
N ILE A 318 1.42 3.84 17.30
CA ILE A 318 0.38 3.62 16.31
C ILE A 318 0.79 2.51 15.34
N ARG A 319 2.02 2.55 14.83
CA ARG A 319 2.52 1.54 13.88
C ARG A 319 2.55 0.14 14.45
N LEU A 320 2.78 0.01 15.76
CA LEU A 320 2.81 -1.28 16.45
C LEU A 320 1.42 -1.73 16.92
N PHE A 321 0.43 -0.82 17.05
CA PHE A 321 -0.83 -1.11 17.71
C PHE A 321 -1.56 -2.33 17.13
N ASP A 322 -1.77 -2.38 15.82
CA ASP A 322 -2.39 -3.51 15.13
C ASP A 322 -1.37 -4.44 14.44
N THR A 323 -0.19 -3.93 14.08
CA THR A 323 0.87 -4.74 13.45
C THR A 323 1.44 -5.77 14.43
N PHE A 324 1.62 -5.41 15.72
CA PHE A 324 2.07 -6.31 16.80
C PHE A 324 0.92 -6.98 17.59
N PRO A 325 -0.33 -6.78 17.18
CA PRO A 325 -1.49 -6.54 18.07
C PRO A 325 -1.21 -6.34 19.57
N LEU A 326 -1.08 -5.08 20.00
CA LEU A 326 -0.84 -4.69 21.41
C LEU A 326 -1.88 -5.21 22.42
N TYR A 327 -3.07 -5.51 21.94
CA TYR A 327 -4.24 -5.96 22.70
C TYR A 327 -4.46 -7.48 22.64
N GLN A 328 -3.53 -8.26 22.04
CA GLN A 328 -3.73 -9.70 21.79
C GLN A 328 -4.07 -10.56 23.03
N ASN A 329 -3.75 -10.07 24.23
CA ASN A 329 -4.01 -10.76 25.49
C ASN A 329 -5.27 -10.24 26.22
N LEU A 330 -6.02 -9.32 25.62
CA LEU A 330 -7.26 -8.81 26.21
C LEU A 330 -8.40 -9.79 25.95
N LEU A 331 -9.23 -9.98 26.98
CA LEU A 331 -10.52 -10.65 26.84
C LEU A 331 -11.52 -9.68 26.20
N GLU A 332 -12.45 -10.18 25.39
CA GLU A 332 -13.43 -9.34 24.68
C GLU A 332 -14.36 -8.55 25.62
N ASP A 333 -14.57 -9.04 26.84
CA ASP A 333 -15.43 -8.43 27.86
C ASP A 333 -14.73 -7.41 28.76
N ASP A 334 -13.40 -7.24 28.64
CA ASP A 334 -12.63 -6.25 29.40
C ASP A 334 -12.75 -4.84 28.80
N SER A 335 -13.96 -4.29 28.87
CA SER A 335 -14.30 -2.97 28.30
C SER A 335 -13.41 -1.83 28.82
N SER A 336 -12.90 -1.92 30.05
CA SER A 336 -12.04 -0.90 30.64
C SER A 336 -10.66 -0.89 29.99
N GLN A 337 -10.02 -2.06 29.84
CA GLN A 337 -8.73 -2.15 29.16
C GLN A 337 -8.86 -1.80 27.69
N TRP A 338 -9.87 -2.34 26.98
CA TRP A 338 -10.11 -1.99 25.59
C TRP A 338 -10.28 -0.50 25.38
N SER A 339 -11.08 0.16 26.23
CA SER A 339 -11.25 1.61 26.18
C SER A 339 -9.93 2.34 26.38
N LYS A 340 -9.07 1.90 27.31
CA LYS A 340 -7.75 2.51 27.53
C LYS A 340 -6.84 2.39 26.31
N PHE A 341 -6.75 1.20 25.68
CA PHE A 341 -5.97 0.97 24.46
C PHE A 341 -6.47 1.81 23.28
N LEU A 342 -7.78 1.82 23.04
CA LEU A 342 -8.36 2.57 21.92
C LEU A 342 -8.24 4.09 22.15
N LEU A 343 -8.42 4.57 23.38
CA LEU A 343 -8.21 5.99 23.72
C LEU A 343 -6.74 6.40 23.59
N SER A 344 -5.79 5.57 24.01
CA SER A 344 -4.36 5.87 23.83
C SER A 344 -3.97 5.87 22.36
N ARG A 345 -4.57 5.02 21.52
CA ARG A 345 -4.39 5.05 20.06
C ARG A 345 -4.94 6.35 19.44
N LYS A 346 -6.19 6.72 19.76
CA LYS A 346 -6.79 7.99 19.34
C LYS A 346 -5.95 9.19 19.79
N PHE A 347 -5.43 9.14 21.01
CA PHE A 347 -4.56 10.19 21.55
C PHE A 347 -3.22 10.27 20.84
N ALA A 348 -2.55 9.14 20.63
CA ALA A 348 -1.30 9.07 19.89
C ALA A 348 -1.46 9.66 18.48
N SER A 349 -2.56 9.31 17.79
CA SER A 349 -2.84 9.85 16.46
C SER A 349 -3.04 11.37 16.50
N LYS A 350 -3.72 11.90 17.53
CA LYS A 350 -3.86 13.36 17.73
C LYS A 350 -2.51 14.06 17.93
N LEU A 351 -1.56 13.45 18.64
CA LEU A 351 -0.23 14.03 18.88
C LEU A 351 0.56 14.30 17.58
N LEU A 352 0.21 13.65 16.46
CA LEU A 352 0.88 13.81 15.17
C LEU A 352 0.45 15.07 14.39
N PHE A 353 -0.58 15.78 14.84
CA PHE A 353 -1.07 17.01 14.18
C PHE A 353 -0.26 18.24 14.66
N GLN A 354 0.80 18.57 13.93
CA GLN A 354 1.73 19.66 14.29
C GLN A 354 1.08 21.04 14.35
N GLU A 355 0.03 21.26 13.58
CA GLU A 355 -0.69 22.53 13.47
C GLU A 355 -1.70 22.75 14.60
N ASP A 356 -2.00 21.73 15.41
CA ASP A 356 -2.90 21.87 16.56
C ASP A 356 -2.15 22.51 17.75
N SER A 357 -2.53 23.73 18.10
CA SER A 357 -1.94 24.48 19.22
C SER A 357 -2.10 23.73 20.55
N ASN A 358 -3.17 22.95 20.74
CA ASN A 358 -3.38 22.17 21.95
C ASN A 358 -2.36 21.03 22.07
N VAL A 359 -1.95 20.44 20.95
CA VAL A 359 -0.91 19.41 20.93
C VAL A 359 0.44 19.99 21.35
N GLN A 360 0.77 21.18 20.86
CA GLN A 360 2.00 21.88 21.25
C GLN A 360 2.02 22.23 22.74
N ILE A 361 0.90 22.75 23.26
CA ILE A 361 0.74 23.06 24.69
C ILE A 361 0.90 21.79 25.53
N PHE A 362 0.22 20.70 25.15
CA PHE A 362 0.35 19.42 25.86
C PHE A 362 1.79 18.92 25.86
N CYS A 363 2.46 18.91 24.70
CA CYS A 363 3.84 18.42 24.59
C CYS A 363 4.78 19.21 25.50
N HIS A 364 4.62 20.54 25.54
CA HIS A 364 5.39 21.41 26.42
C HIS A 364 5.15 21.07 27.90
N GLN A 365 3.88 21.00 28.32
CA GLN A 365 3.51 20.67 29.71
C GLN A 365 3.96 19.27 30.13
N LEU A 366 3.90 18.29 29.22
CA LEU A 366 4.36 16.92 29.46
C LEU A 366 5.88 16.87 29.73
N VAL A 367 6.66 17.63 28.97
CA VAL A 367 8.12 17.73 29.19
C VAL A 367 8.40 18.31 30.57
N GLU A 368 7.75 19.41 30.94
CA GLU A 368 7.91 20.00 32.28
C GLU A 368 7.51 19.02 33.39
N TYR A 369 6.37 18.34 33.22
CA TYR A 369 5.88 17.33 34.15
C TYR A 369 6.93 16.23 34.35
N LYS A 370 7.51 15.69 33.27
CA LYS A 370 8.52 14.65 33.37
C LYS A 370 9.81 15.13 34.03
N LEU A 371 10.34 16.30 33.65
CA LEU A 371 11.57 16.85 34.24
C LEU A 371 11.42 17.07 35.76
N ARG A 372 10.27 17.56 36.22
CA ARG A 372 9.97 17.75 37.65
C ARG A 372 9.86 16.45 38.43
N ASN A 373 9.41 15.37 37.79
CA ASN A 373 9.24 14.07 38.46
C ASN A 373 10.50 13.21 38.38
N SER A 374 11.32 13.34 37.33
CA SER A 374 12.62 12.66 37.21
C SER A 374 13.69 13.22 38.16
N SER A 375 13.51 14.42 38.71
CA SER A 375 14.41 15.04 39.70
C SER A 375 14.08 14.68 41.16
N ARG A 376 13.01 13.90 41.38
CA ARG A 376 12.51 13.50 42.70
C ARG A 376 12.76 12.03 43.05
N GLY A 377 13.24 11.22 42.11
CA GLY A 377 13.67 9.83 42.31
C GLY A 377 15.16 9.73 42.03
#